data_AF-A0A0T5PFC2-F1
#
_entry.id   AF-A0A0T5PFC2-F1
#
_cell.length_a   1.000
_cell.length_b   1.000
_cell.length_c   1.000
_cell.angle_alpha   90.00
_cell.angle_beta   90.00
_cell.angle_gamma   90.00
#
_symmetry.space_group_name_H-M   'P 1'
#
loop_
_entity.id
_entity.type
_entity.pdbx_description
1 polymer ?
#
loop_
_entity_poly.entity_id
_entity_poly.type
_entity_poly.pdbx_seq_one_letter_code
_entity_poly.pdbx_strand_id
1 'polypeptide(L)'
;MDHKEYNTLFEEEFADPLKALGFARVRKTRSLRYQNGTRDLWIRRVSSKWPHPGVAKTAICFRHSFLRPVTCDDPDSDDLYMLDFPRALRFEDFEGWLKPSPSYRPDITRREPSEFRYGDKGPDAVRKHLRRMRRLVEKRILPWANGLTEEGELAQIIAFGQQLWCEKRWMEDYRHRLTEARE
;
A
#
# COMPACT_ATOMS: atom_id res chain seq x y z
N MET A 1 0.08 -19.59 17.57
CA MET A 1 1.14 -18.56 17.73
C MET A 1 0.53 -17.30 18.34
N ASP A 2 1.23 -16.68 19.29
CA ASP A 2 0.77 -15.42 19.90
C ASP A 2 1.15 -14.18 19.05
N HIS A 3 0.64 -13.02 19.44
CA HIS A 3 0.88 -11.78 18.71
C HIS A 3 2.34 -11.32 18.75
N LYS A 4 3.05 -11.52 19.87
CA LYS A 4 4.43 -11.07 20.06
C LYS A 4 5.39 -11.92 19.22
N GLU A 5 5.17 -13.23 19.19
CA GLU A 5 5.91 -14.17 18.37
C GLU A 5 5.70 -13.87 16.87
N TYR A 6 4.45 -13.72 16.42
CA TYR A 6 4.16 -13.33 15.03
C TYR A 6 4.88 -12.04 14.64
N ASN A 7 4.83 -11.05 15.51
CA ASN A 7 5.44 -9.75 15.30
C ASN A 7 6.96 -9.83 15.20
N THR A 8 7.61 -10.73 15.95
CA THR A 8 9.05 -10.96 15.87
C THR A 8 9.41 -11.56 14.51
N LEU A 9 8.67 -12.58 14.08
CA LEU A 9 8.84 -13.19 12.75
C LEU A 9 8.59 -12.19 11.61
N PHE A 10 7.59 -11.32 11.76
CA PHE A 10 7.29 -10.27 10.78
C PHE A 10 8.47 -9.31 10.60
N GLU A 11 9.13 -8.90 11.68
CA GLU A 11 10.31 -8.06 11.58
C GLU A 11 11.46 -8.80 10.88
N GLU A 12 11.79 -10.00 11.35
CA GLU A 12 12.92 -10.79 10.85
C GLU A 12 12.79 -11.17 9.36
N GLU A 13 11.62 -11.67 8.96
CA GLU A 13 11.46 -12.31 7.66
C GLU A 13 10.95 -11.36 6.58
N PHE A 14 10.28 -10.27 6.99
CA PHE A 14 9.60 -9.36 6.09
C PHE A 14 10.12 -7.92 6.22
N ALA A 15 10.02 -7.28 7.38
CA ALA A 15 10.30 -5.85 7.49
C ALA A 15 11.79 -5.50 7.36
N ASP A 16 12.66 -6.16 8.12
CA ASP A 16 14.10 -5.87 8.12
C ASP A 16 14.75 -6.11 6.76
N PRO A 17 14.48 -7.23 6.06
CA PRO A 17 15.00 -7.44 4.70
C PRO A 17 14.59 -6.34 3.70
N LEU A 18 13.38 -5.76 3.83
CA LEU A 18 12.91 -4.72 2.92
C LEU A 18 13.60 -3.37 3.13
N LYS A 19 14.30 -3.15 4.25
CA LYS A 19 15.11 -1.95 4.48
C LYS A 19 16.20 -1.78 3.42
N ALA A 20 16.79 -2.89 2.96
CA ALA A 20 17.79 -2.87 1.89
C ALA A 20 17.24 -2.36 0.55
N LEU A 21 15.92 -2.34 0.37
CA LEU A 21 15.23 -1.80 -0.81
C LEU A 21 14.74 -0.36 -0.60
N GLY A 22 15.09 0.28 0.52
CA GLY A 22 14.67 1.65 0.85
C GLY A 22 13.34 1.75 1.59
N PHE A 23 12.76 0.63 2.07
CA PHE A 23 11.59 0.72 2.95
C PHE A 23 11.99 1.16 4.36
N ALA A 24 11.25 2.08 4.94
CA ALA A 24 11.37 2.52 6.32
C ALA A 24 10.07 2.27 7.08
N ARG A 25 10.13 2.20 8.41
CA ARG A 25 8.91 2.13 9.22
C ARG A 25 8.20 3.48 9.24
N VAL A 26 6.87 3.44 9.12
CA VAL A 26 6.02 4.59 9.40
C VAL A 26 5.94 4.77 10.92
N ARG A 27 6.24 5.98 11.40
CA ARG A 27 6.37 6.32 12.83
C ARG A 27 5.26 5.70 13.66
N LYS A 28 5.63 5.09 14.80
CA LYS A 28 4.71 4.47 15.79
C LYS A 28 3.79 3.36 15.24
N THR A 29 3.99 2.90 14.00
CA THR A 29 3.24 1.77 13.43
C THR A 29 4.16 0.62 13.02
N ARG A 30 3.57 -0.50 12.64
CA ARG A 30 4.25 -1.63 11.99
C ARG A 30 4.15 -1.59 10.46
N SER A 31 3.63 -0.49 9.90
CA SER A 31 3.57 -0.28 8.46
C SER A 31 4.93 0.12 7.92
N LEU A 32 5.18 -0.21 6.66
CA LEU A 32 6.40 0.17 5.94
C LEU A 32 6.07 1.17 4.83
N ARG A 33 6.97 2.10 4.57
CA ARG A 33 6.89 3.13 3.52
C ARG A 33 8.15 3.08 2.68
N TYR A 34 7.97 3.08 1.37
CA TYR A 34 9.01 3.29 0.37
C TYR A 34 8.67 4.58 -0.39
N GLN A 35 9.62 5.51 -0.41
CA GLN A 35 9.46 6.79 -1.09
C GLN A 35 10.62 6.99 -2.06
N ASN A 36 10.30 7.28 -3.33
CA ASN A 36 11.29 7.54 -4.37
C ASN A 36 10.77 8.59 -5.35
N GLY A 37 11.34 9.80 -5.28
CA GLY A 37 10.80 10.97 -5.96
C GLY A 37 9.37 11.24 -5.49
N THR A 38 8.44 11.35 -6.43
CA THR A 38 7.01 11.53 -6.14
C THR A 38 6.29 10.23 -5.79
N ARG A 39 6.92 9.06 -5.89
CA ARG A 39 6.25 7.77 -5.63
C ARG A 39 6.25 7.47 -4.14
N ASP A 40 5.08 7.14 -3.60
CA ASP A 40 4.91 6.81 -2.20
C ASP A 40 4.11 5.50 -2.05
N LEU A 41 4.84 4.44 -1.71
CA LEU A 41 4.33 3.08 -1.57
C LEU A 41 4.34 2.67 -0.11
N TRP A 42 3.17 2.31 0.41
CA TRP A 42 2.97 1.87 1.77
C TRP A 42 2.55 0.39 1.80
N ILE A 43 3.25 -0.40 2.61
CA ILE A 43 2.77 -1.71 3.06
C ILE A 43 2.11 -1.46 4.42
N ARG A 44 0.81 -1.18 4.37
CA ARG A 44 0.05 -0.72 5.54
C ARG A 44 -0.43 -1.91 6.36
N ARG A 45 -0.07 -1.93 7.64
CA ARG A 45 -0.70 -2.80 8.64
C ARG A 45 -2.03 -2.18 9.05
N VAL A 46 -3.13 -2.85 8.70
CA VAL A 46 -4.48 -2.37 9.03
C VAL A 46 -4.85 -2.91 10.40
N SER A 47 -5.06 -2.02 11.36
CA SER A 47 -5.62 -2.37 12.66
C SER A 47 -7.11 -2.07 12.64
N SER A 48 -7.94 -3.06 13.00
CA SER A 48 -9.37 -2.85 13.23
C SER A 48 -9.62 -2.37 14.65
N LYS A 49 -10.72 -1.64 14.89
CA LYS A 49 -11.21 -1.33 16.25
C LYS A 49 -11.36 -2.57 17.12
N TRP A 50 -11.59 -3.73 16.49
CA TRP A 50 -11.66 -5.04 17.12
C TRP A 50 -10.62 -5.95 16.46
N PRO A 51 -9.37 -5.98 16.97
CA PRO A 51 -8.35 -6.86 16.43
C PRO A 51 -8.76 -8.31 16.70
N HIS A 52 -8.96 -9.11 15.65
CA HIS A 52 -9.17 -10.54 15.81
C HIS A 52 -7.85 -11.19 16.26
N PRO A 53 -7.82 -11.86 17.44
CA PRO A 53 -6.64 -12.55 17.89
C PRO A 53 -6.15 -13.53 16.82
N GLY A 54 -4.84 -13.57 16.58
CA GLY A 54 -4.27 -14.48 15.60
C GLY A 54 -4.49 -14.07 14.14
N VAL A 55 -4.91 -12.83 13.84
CA VAL A 55 -5.08 -12.35 12.46
C VAL A 55 -4.25 -11.10 12.20
N ALA A 56 -3.64 -11.06 11.02
CA ALA A 56 -2.89 -9.93 10.51
C ALA A 56 -3.57 -9.41 9.23
N LYS A 57 -3.87 -8.11 9.18
CA LYS A 57 -4.41 -7.46 7.98
C LYS A 57 -3.38 -6.51 7.38
N THR A 58 -3.15 -6.62 6.09
CA THR A 58 -2.15 -5.80 5.38
C THR A 58 -2.70 -5.33 4.04
N ALA A 59 -2.51 -4.05 3.72
CA ALA A 59 -2.86 -3.47 2.42
C ALA A 59 -1.61 -2.93 1.73
N ILE A 60 -1.60 -2.99 0.40
CA ILE A 60 -0.63 -2.32 -0.46
C ILE A 60 -1.25 -1.01 -0.92
N CYS A 61 -0.70 0.10 -0.46
CA CYS A 61 -1.24 1.43 -0.69
C CYS A 61 -0.24 2.24 -1.52
N PHE A 62 -0.64 2.75 -2.67
CA PHE A 62 0.20 3.59 -3.51
C PHE A 62 -0.49 4.92 -3.81
N ARG A 63 0.33 5.97 -3.79
CA ARG A 63 -0.02 7.32 -4.22
C ARG A 63 1.21 8.02 -4.76
N HIS A 64 1.00 9.17 -5.37
CA HIS A 64 2.07 10.16 -5.48
C HIS A 64 2.08 11.09 -4.26
N SER A 65 3.26 11.51 -3.82
CA SER A 65 3.46 12.25 -2.57
C SER A 65 2.91 13.67 -2.60
N PHE A 66 2.77 14.28 -3.79
CA PHE A 66 2.19 15.63 -3.95
C PHE A 66 0.65 15.65 -3.85
N LEU A 67 0.00 14.48 -3.86
CA LEU A 67 -1.44 14.46 -3.62
C LEU A 67 -1.69 15.01 -2.22
N ARG A 68 -2.81 15.69 -2.00
CA ARG A 68 -3.22 16.09 -0.65
C ARG A 68 -3.96 14.92 0.01
N PRO A 69 -3.78 14.68 1.33
CA PRO A 69 -4.65 13.77 2.08
C PRO A 69 -6.12 14.15 1.89
N VAL A 70 -6.99 13.17 1.74
CA VAL A 70 -8.44 13.38 1.57
C VAL A 70 -9.18 13.27 2.89
N THR A 71 -8.60 12.58 3.89
CA THR A 71 -9.19 12.45 5.23
C THR A 71 -8.78 13.55 6.21
N CYS A 72 -7.90 14.46 5.80
CA CYS A 72 -7.42 15.57 6.63
C CYS A 72 -7.38 16.85 5.80
N ASP A 73 -7.60 17.98 6.49
CA ASP A 73 -7.49 19.31 5.89
C ASP A 73 -6.03 19.79 5.81
N ASP A 74 -5.15 19.21 6.63
CA ASP A 74 -3.70 19.47 6.57
C ASP A 74 -3.09 18.77 5.34
N PRO A 75 -2.63 19.54 4.33
CA PRO A 75 -2.04 18.99 3.12
C PRO A 75 -0.72 18.25 3.38
N ASP A 76 -0.02 18.56 4.47
CA ASP A 76 1.30 18.03 4.82
C ASP A 76 1.24 16.90 5.86
N SER A 77 0.03 16.42 6.18
CA SER A 77 -0.13 15.36 7.17
C SER A 77 0.51 14.04 6.74
N ASP A 78 1.44 13.56 7.56
CA ASP A 78 2.04 12.23 7.45
C ASP A 78 1.09 11.11 7.92
N ASP A 79 -0.03 11.44 8.56
CA ASP A 79 -1.00 10.49 9.11
C ASP A 79 -2.03 10.08 8.05
N LEU A 80 -1.56 9.32 7.06
CA LEU A 80 -2.40 8.81 5.98
C LEU A 80 -3.23 7.59 6.40
N TYR A 81 -4.44 7.47 5.87
CA TYR A 81 -5.37 6.35 5.94
C TYR A 81 -5.52 5.71 4.57
N MET A 82 -6.10 4.50 4.50
CA MET A 82 -6.29 3.79 3.22
C MET A 82 -7.07 4.59 2.18
N LEU A 83 -7.96 5.49 2.63
CA LEU A 83 -8.75 6.34 1.73
C LEU A 83 -7.89 7.41 1.05
N ASP A 84 -6.74 7.78 1.62
CA ASP A 84 -5.82 8.78 1.05
C ASP A 84 -4.94 8.26 -0.10
N PHE A 85 -5.11 7.00 -0.49
CA PHE A 85 -4.34 6.39 -1.56
C PHE A 85 -5.26 6.11 -2.75
N PRO A 86 -4.99 6.63 -3.96
CA PRO A 86 -5.74 6.25 -5.15
C PRO A 86 -5.71 4.73 -5.37
N ARG A 87 -4.57 4.08 -5.08
CA ARG A 87 -4.40 2.63 -5.15
C ARG A 87 -4.36 2.05 -3.75
N ALA A 88 -5.37 1.25 -3.40
CA ALA A 88 -5.33 0.39 -2.22
C ALA A 88 -5.67 -1.03 -2.68
N LEU A 89 -4.69 -1.92 -2.56
CA LEU A 89 -4.67 -3.24 -3.16
C LEU A 89 -4.33 -4.29 -2.12
N ARG A 90 -4.55 -5.54 -2.49
CA ARG A 90 -4.20 -6.72 -1.72
C ARG A 90 -2.95 -7.37 -2.29
N PHE A 91 -2.22 -8.14 -1.47
CA PHE A 91 -1.14 -9.00 -1.97
C PHE A 91 -1.62 -9.97 -3.04
N GLU A 92 -2.86 -10.47 -2.91
CA GLU A 92 -3.51 -11.36 -3.86
C GLU A 92 -3.70 -10.73 -5.24
N ASP A 93 -3.79 -9.39 -5.35
CA ASP A 93 -3.86 -8.70 -6.65
C ASP A 93 -2.53 -8.78 -7.43
N PHE A 94 -1.43 -9.20 -6.78
CA PHE A 94 -0.10 -9.40 -7.37
C PHE A 94 0.28 -10.89 -7.50
N GLU A 95 -0.60 -11.80 -7.09
CA GLU A 95 -0.42 -13.24 -7.24
C GLU A 95 -0.89 -13.71 -8.62
N GLY A 96 -0.17 -14.67 -9.22
CA GLY A 96 -0.52 -15.24 -10.52
C GLY A 96 0.67 -15.37 -11.48
N TRP A 97 0.48 -16.17 -12.54
CA TRP A 97 1.51 -16.41 -13.57
C TRP A 97 1.58 -15.26 -14.58
N LEU A 98 0.43 -14.69 -14.94
CA LEU A 98 0.34 -13.45 -15.70
C LEU A 98 0.75 -12.30 -14.79
N LYS A 99 1.69 -11.44 -15.20
CA LYS A 99 2.07 -10.22 -14.46
C LYS A 99 0.85 -9.29 -14.38
N PRO A 100 0.09 -9.26 -13.29
CA PRO A 100 -1.04 -8.35 -13.23
C PRO A 100 -0.44 -6.95 -13.07
N SER A 101 -0.81 -6.02 -13.94
CA SER A 101 -0.73 -4.60 -13.62
C SER A 101 -2.11 -4.24 -13.10
N PRO A 102 -2.30 -4.06 -11.78
CA PRO A 102 -3.62 -3.76 -11.23
C PRO A 102 -4.18 -2.48 -11.87
N SER A 103 -5.27 -2.60 -12.62
CA SER A 103 -6.01 -1.44 -13.14
C SER A 103 -6.65 -0.65 -12.00
N TYR A 104 -6.95 0.63 -12.25
CA TYR A 104 -7.60 1.47 -11.25
C TYR A 104 -9.00 0.92 -10.93
N ARG A 105 -9.33 0.88 -9.64
CA ARG A 105 -10.64 0.44 -9.14
C ARG A 105 -11.22 1.55 -8.26
N PRO A 106 -12.39 2.11 -8.61
CA PRO A 106 -12.99 3.25 -7.90
C PRO A 106 -13.62 2.86 -6.55
N ASP A 107 -13.64 1.58 -6.19
CA ASP A 107 -14.32 1.10 -4.99
C ASP A 107 -13.53 1.47 -3.72
N ILE A 108 -13.66 2.73 -3.32
CA ILE A 108 -13.08 3.27 -2.09
C ILE A 108 -13.74 2.70 -0.83
N THR A 109 -14.96 2.17 -0.96
CA THR A 109 -15.78 1.69 0.18
C THR A 109 -15.53 0.22 0.53
N ARG A 110 -15.09 -0.61 -0.42
CA ARG A 110 -14.84 -2.05 -0.22
C ARG A 110 -13.36 -2.42 -0.32
N ARG A 111 -12.46 -1.50 0.04
CA ARG A 111 -11.01 -1.76 0.07
C ARG A 111 -10.68 -2.72 1.20
N GLU A 112 -10.71 -4.00 0.89
CA GLU A 112 -10.36 -5.06 1.83
C GLU A 112 -8.85 -5.27 1.86
N PRO A 113 -8.20 -5.25 3.04
CA PRO A 113 -6.81 -5.68 3.16
C PRO A 113 -6.67 -7.19 2.98
N SER A 114 -5.50 -7.66 2.59
CA SER A 114 -5.13 -9.07 2.69
C SER A 114 -5.17 -9.53 4.14
N GLU A 115 -5.80 -10.68 4.39
CA GLU A 115 -5.90 -11.27 5.72
C GLU A 115 -5.04 -12.53 5.83
N PHE A 116 -4.23 -12.60 6.88
CA PHE A 116 -3.48 -13.79 7.23
C PHE A 116 -3.78 -14.22 8.66
N ARG A 117 -4.39 -15.41 8.81
CA ARG A 117 -4.66 -16.04 10.10
C ARG A 117 -3.41 -16.82 10.52
N TYR A 118 -2.71 -16.33 11.54
CA TYR A 118 -1.50 -16.94 12.11
C TYR A 118 -1.76 -17.64 13.44
N GLY A 119 -2.91 -17.42 14.09
CA GLY A 119 -3.23 -17.98 15.40
C GLY A 119 -3.15 -19.51 15.44
N ASP A 120 -3.62 -20.15 14.37
CA ASP A 120 -3.65 -21.60 14.12
C ASP A 120 -2.36 -22.15 13.50
N LYS A 121 -1.35 -21.29 13.23
CA LYS A 121 -0.17 -21.67 12.47
C LYS A 121 1.07 -21.79 13.36
N GLY A 122 1.92 -22.76 13.01
CA GLY A 122 3.26 -22.90 13.58
C GLY A 122 4.27 -21.91 12.97
N PRO A 123 5.42 -21.70 13.63
CA PRO A 123 6.46 -20.76 13.19
C PRO A 123 6.91 -20.92 11.74
N ASP A 124 7.15 -22.14 11.28
CA ASP A 124 7.64 -22.38 9.92
C ASP A 124 6.63 -21.98 8.84
N ALA A 125 5.34 -22.22 9.09
CA ALA A 125 4.27 -21.81 8.18
C ALA A 125 4.17 -20.29 8.08
N VAL A 126 4.33 -19.59 9.21
CA VAL A 126 4.35 -18.12 9.27
C VAL A 126 5.59 -17.57 8.56
N ARG A 127 6.80 -18.10 8.83
CA ARG A 127 8.04 -17.70 8.13
C ARG A 127 7.90 -17.89 6.62
N LYS A 128 7.39 -19.05 6.17
CA LYS A 128 7.16 -19.34 4.75
C LYS A 128 6.21 -18.32 4.10
N HIS A 129 5.13 -17.96 4.78
CA HIS A 129 4.18 -16.95 4.30
C HIS A 129 4.83 -15.56 4.20
N LEU A 130 5.53 -15.12 5.24
CA LEU A 130 6.21 -13.81 5.25
C LEU A 130 7.28 -13.71 4.17
N ARG A 131 8.09 -14.76 3.98
CA ARG A 131 9.06 -14.84 2.87
C ARG A 131 8.38 -14.78 1.49
N ARG A 132 7.21 -15.39 1.34
CA ARG A 132 6.41 -15.30 0.10
C ARG A 132 5.94 -13.86 -0.14
N MET A 133 5.36 -13.21 0.87
CA MET A 133 4.96 -11.80 0.78
C MET A 133 6.15 -10.92 0.40
N ARG A 134 7.30 -11.12 1.04
CA ARG A 134 8.52 -10.36 0.73
C ARG A 134 8.93 -10.49 -0.74
N ARG A 135 8.94 -11.72 -1.27
CA ARG A 135 9.22 -11.97 -2.69
C ARG A 135 8.23 -11.29 -3.63
N LEU A 136 6.95 -11.18 -3.24
CA LEU A 136 5.96 -10.40 -4.01
C LEU A 136 6.31 -8.92 -4.01
N VAL A 137 6.73 -8.36 -2.86
CA VAL A 137 7.21 -6.97 -2.79
C VAL A 137 8.39 -6.76 -3.74
N GLU A 138 9.43 -7.57 -3.60
CA GLU A 138 10.66 -7.50 -4.39
C GLU A 138 10.42 -7.63 -5.90
N LYS A 139 9.63 -8.64 -6.32
CA LYS A 139 9.56 -9.06 -7.73
C LYS A 139 8.36 -8.53 -8.50
N ARG A 140 7.38 -7.93 -7.82
CA ARG A 140 6.10 -7.52 -8.42
C ARG A 140 5.67 -6.14 -7.97
N ILE A 141 5.48 -5.93 -6.66
CA ILE A 141 4.86 -4.70 -6.14
C ILE A 141 5.79 -3.50 -6.31
N LEU A 142 7.06 -3.61 -5.90
CA LEU A 142 8.01 -2.51 -6.03
C LEU A 142 8.29 -2.16 -7.50
N PRO A 143 8.55 -3.12 -8.41
CA PRO A 143 8.63 -2.83 -9.84
C PRO A 143 7.36 -2.18 -10.42
N TRP A 144 6.17 -2.63 -10.00
CA TRP A 144 4.91 -2.03 -10.40
C TRP A 144 4.80 -0.57 -9.95
N ALA A 145 5.03 -0.29 -8.66
CA ALA A 145 4.97 1.07 -8.12
C ALA A 145 5.97 2.01 -8.81
N ASN A 146 7.18 1.53 -9.10
CA ASN A 146 8.19 2.29 -9.84
C ASN A 146 7.81 2.53 -11.31
N GLY A 147 6.98 1.68 -11.90
CA GLY A 147 6.47 1.83 -13.25
C GLY A 147 5.27 2.78 -13.38
N LEU A 148 4.66 3.21 -12.27
CA LEU A 148 3.56 4.17 -12.32
C LEU A 148 4.08 5.58 -12.59
N THR A 149 3.37 6.29 -13.47
CA THR A 149 3.62 7.69 -13.82
C THR A 149 2.43 8.55 -13.45
N GLU A 150 2.68 9.85 -13.34
CA GLU A 150 1.68 10.85 -12.94
C GLU A 150 0.58 10.96 -14.00
N GLU A 151 0.95 11.00 -15.28
CA GLU A 151 0.02 10.96 -16.41
C GLU A 151 -0.75 9.65 -16.48
N GLY A 152 -0.07 8.52 -16.22
CA GLY A 152 -0.67 7.19 -16.28
C GLY A 152 -1.73 6.99 -15.20
N GLU A 153 -1.46 7.46 -13.99
CA GLU A 153 -2.43 7.42 -12.89
C GLU A 153 -3.61 8.37 -13.15
N LEU A 154 -3.36 9.59 -13.64
CA LEU A 154 -4.43 10.51 -14.02
C LEU A 154 -5.33 9.90 -15.11
N ALA A 155 -4.74 9.31 -16.15
CA ALA A 155 -5.48 8.67 -17.23
C ALA A 155 -6.34 7.50 -16.73
N GLN A 156 -5.82 6.70 -15.79
CA GLN A 156 -6.56 5.60 -15.17
C GLN A 156 -7.75 6.10 -14.33
N ILE A 157 -7.57 7.17 -13.54
CA ILE A 157 -8.66 7.76 -12.74
C ILE A 157 -9.72 8.37 -13.66
N ILE A 158 -9.34 9.02 -14.77
CA ILE A 158 -10.29 9.56 -15.75
C ILE A 158 -11.09 8.44 -16.43
N ALA A 159 -10.42 7.36 -16.84
CA ALA A 159 -11.05 6.28 -17.60
C ALA A 159 -11.94 5.36 -16.76
N PHE A 160 -11.55 5.10 -15.51
CA PHE A 160 -12.20 4.09 -14.66
C PHE A 160 -12.79 4.65 -13.35
N GLY A 161 -12.63 5.95 -13.09
CA GLY A 161 -13.18 6.63 -11.92
C GLY A 161 -14.69 6.76 -11.93
N GLN A 162 -15.25 7.05 -10.75
CA GLN A 162 -16.67 7.28 -10.52
C GLN A 162 -17.00 8.75 -10.21
N GLN A 163 -16.05 9.67 -10.44
CA GLN A 163 -16.18 11.11 -10.15
C GLN A 163 -16.48 11.38 -8.67
N LEU A 164 -15.95 10.54 -7.78
CA LEU A 164 -16.08 10.71 -6.34
C LEU A 164 -15.32 11.96 -5.89
N TRP A 165 -15.70 12.54 -4.74
CA TRP A 165 -15.09 13.77 -4.22
C TRP A 165 -13.57 13.63 -4.04
N CYS A 166 -13.08 12.47 -3.58
CA CYS A 166 -11.66 12.19 -3.44
C CYS A 166 -10.95 12.07 -4.79
N GLU A 167 -11.60 11.47 -5.80
CA GLU A 167 -11.07 11.36 -7.15
C GLU A 167 -10.94 12.73 -7.82
N LYS A 168 -11.94 13.61 -7.62
CA LYS A 168 -11.89 14.99 -8.10
C LYS A 168 -10.67 15.73 -7.53
N ARG A 169 -10.44 15.58 -6.22
CA ARG A 169 -9.27 16.16 -5.53
C ARG A 169 -7.96 15.59 -6.07
N TRP A 170 -7.85 14.27 -6.24
CA TRP A 170 -6.65 13.67 -6.85
C TRP A 170 -6.42 14.15 -8.28
N MET A 171 -7.46 14.20 -9.11
CA MET A 171 -7.35 14.70 -10.49
C MET A 171 -6.91 16.15 -10.54
N GLU A 172 -7.37 17.00 -9.61
CA GLU A 172 -6.89 18.38 -9.47
C GLU A 172 -5.39 18.42 -9.16
N ASP A 173 -4.95 17.66 -8.15
CA ASP A 173 -3.54 17.60 -7.74
C ASP A 173 -2.64 17.09 -8.89
N TYR A 174 -3.08 16.04 -9.61
CA TYR A 174 -2.36 15.53 -10.78
C TYR A 174 -2.27 16.57 -11.90
N ARG A 175 -3.36 17.28 -12.21
CA ARG A 175 -3.36 18.32 -13.26
C ARG A 175 -2.44 19.48 -12.91
N HIS A 176 -2.45 19.91 -11.65
CA HIS A 176 -1.56 20.96 -11.15
C HIS A 176 -0.10 20.54 -11.34
N ARG A 177 0.27 19.36 -10.83
CA ARG A 177 1.63 18.83 -10.92
C ARG A 177 2.15 18.73 -12.36
N LEU A 178 1.30 18.25 -13.28
CA LEU A 178 1.65 18.08 -14.69
C LEU A 178 1.76 19.42 -15.44
N THR A 179 1.15 20.48 -14.92
CA THR A 179 1.29 21.84 -15.47
C THR A 179 2.62 22.44 -15.02
N GLU A 180 2.93 22.37 -13.73
CA GLU A 180 4.21 22.86 -13.17
C GLU A 180 5.44 22.14 -13.76
N ALA A 181 5.32 20.85 -14.09
CA ALA A 181 6.43 20.09 -14.68
C ALA A 181 6.77 20.49 -16.13
N ARG A 182 5.93 21.30 -16.79
CA ARG A 182 6.10 21.75 -18.18
C ARG A 182 6.65 23.17 -18.29
N GLU A 183 6.72 23.89 -17.18
CA GLU A 183 7.31 25.23 -17.06
C GLU A 183 8.79 25.13 -16.68
#